data_AF-A0A956M2D6-F1
#
_entry.id   AF-A0A956M2D6-F1
#
_cell.length_a   1.000
_cell.length_b   1.000
_cell.length_c   1.000
_cell.angle_alpha   90.00
_cell.angle_beta   90.00
_cell.angle_gamma   90.00
#
_symmetry.space_group_name_H-M   'P 1'
#
loop_
_entity.id
_entity.type
_entity.pdbx_description
1 polymer ?
#
loop_
_entity_poly.entity_id
_entity_poly.type
_entity_poly.pdbx_seq_one_letter_code
_entity_poly.pdbx_strand_id
1 'polypeptide(L)'
;VGQGDGILIRTPNHRHIMIDGGYQRSKQPTGKNAADFVDWKFAKDYGTTTIDLDVMIASHCDADHYGGLWDLLNPAEDRELDAQQVLLGHFLHAGVSWFKKPGGRYLGPESNGFLTRLLGNRADVGAALGSGSGIKLQGEWAKFLQCVYDTGCPISRISHVDAWLPGFAPGEQPVAIRVLAPVEYDLNGQPALTDFGSDSKNTNGHSVLLRLDYGRSRILLTGDLNKKAQQSLLTEWEGSRTEFLCDVAKGCHHGSDDVSYAFLQAMQPAATVISSGDDESHSHPRPKIVAASGLTGYVTLANDEIVTPLVYSTEIARSVRIGTPKRFTFSEVKDAQGQAISETRMDKVGVDYGVVTAGALKPQSRTATMNHRKIVDGIIYGLVNVRTDGDRILCATLNEADSKWEIESFSSRF
;
A
#
# COMPACT_ATOMS: atom_id res chain seq x y z
N VAL A 1 4.74 -3.25 1.81
CA VAL A 1 4.78 -2.69 3.20
C VAL A 1 3.98 -3.59 4.15
N GLY A 2 4.31 -4.89 4.18
CA GLY A 2 3.40 -5.89 4.75
C GLY A 2 2.03 -5.90 4.04
N GLN A 3 0.97 -6.15 4.81
CA GLN A 3 -0.44 -6.24 4.37
C GLN A 3 -1.09 -4.87 4.12
N GLY A 4 -0.44 -4.02 3.34
CA GLY A 4 -0.97 -2.71 3.00
C GLY A 4 -0.41 -2.19 1.69
N ASP A 5 -0.82 -0.98 1.34
CA ASP A 5 -0.34 -0.27 0.15
C ASP A 5 0.71 0.77 0.50
N GLY A 6 1.68 0.97 -0.38
CA GLY A 6 2.61 2.08 -0.31
C GLY A 6 3.24 2.32 -1.67
N ILE A 7 3.02 3.51 -2.22
CA ILE A 7 3.43 3.87 -3.57
C ILE A 7 4.13 5.23 -3.52
N LEU A 8 5.42 5.26 -3.85
CA LEU A 8 6.17 6.48 -4.09
C LEU A 8 6.29 6.71 -5.59
N ILE A 9 5.75 7.83 -6.07
CA ILE A 9 5.82 8.25 -7.47
C ILE A 9 6.83 9.38 -7.58
N ARG A 10 7.76 9.24 -8.51
CA ARG A 10 8.68 10.31 -8.93
C ARG A 10 8.36 10.69 -10.36
N THR A 11 8.02 11.96 -10.59
CA THR A 11 7.74 12.50 -11.91
C THR A 11 9.02 12.92 -12.65
N PRO A 12 8.98 13.15 -13.98
CA PRO A 12 10.16 13.56 -14.77
C PRO A 12 10.80 14.86 -14.30
N ASN A 13 10.02 15.79 -13.75
CA ASN A 13 10.50 17.05 -13.18
C ASN A 13 10.77 16.96 -11.67
N HIS A 14 11.01 15.75 -11.16
CA HIS A 14 11.43 15.51 -9.78
C HIS A 14 10.42 15.96 -8.72
N ARG A 15 9.13 15.96 -9.03
CA ARG A 15 8.06 16.03 -8.03
C ARG A 15 7.78 14.65 -7.45
N HIS A 16 7.44 14.59 -6.16
CA HIS A 16 7.24 13.35 -5.41
C HIS A 16 5.84 13.27 -4.84
N ILE A 17 5.16 12.16 -5.12
CA ILE A 17 3.81 11.89 -4.64
C ILE A 17 3.87 10.60 -3.83
N MET A 18 3.48 10.67 -2.56
CA MET A 18 3.35 9.51 -1.69
C MET A 18 1.87 9.13 -1.59
N ILE A 19 1.53 7.88 -1.92
CA ILE A 19 0.17 7.34 -1.81
C ILE A 19 0.24 6.12 -0.90
N ASP A 20 -0.48 6.21 0.22
CA ASP A 20 -0.52 5.20 1.28
C ASP A 20 0.88 4.83 1.83
N GLY A 21 0.95 4.04 2.89
CA GLY A 21 2.21 3.73 3.58
C GLY A 21 2.28 2.39 4.30
N GLY A 22 1.27 1.54 4.21
CA GLY A 22 1.20 0.31 5.00
C GLY A 22 0.81 0.56 6.45
N TYR A 23 0.79 -0.51 7.25
CA TYR A 23 0.70 -0.37 8.70
C TYR A 23 1.91 0.34 9.30
N GLN A 24 1.69 0.94 10.46
CA GLN A 24 2.76 1.52 11.28
C GLN A 24 3.86 0.51 11.56
N ARG A 25 5.09 1.00 11.64
CA ARG A 25 6.31 0.23 11.89
C ARG A 25 6.19 -0.70 13.08
N SER A 26 5.63 -0.18 14.19
CA SER A 26 5.42 -0.92 15.44
C SER A 26 4.45 -2.12 15.32
N LYS A 27 3.69 -2.21 14.24
CA LYS A 27 2.74 -3.29 13.94
C LYS A 27 3.24 -4.21 12.82
N GLN A 28 4.43 -3.97 12.28
CA GLN A 28 5.01 -4.73 11.18
C GLN A 28 6.01 -5.75 11.71
N PRO A 29 5.97 -7.02 11.25
CA PRO A 29 6.94 -8.05 11.65
C PRO A 29 8.40 -7.68 11.37
N THR A 30 8.65 -6.85 10.35
CA THR A 30 9.99 -6.40 9.99
C THR A 30 10.47 -5.19 10.79
N GLY A 31 9.57 -4.52 11.51
CA GLY A 31 9.83 -3.18 12.06
C GLY A 31 10.15 -2.16 10.97
N LYS A 32 9.62 -2.33 9.75
CA LYS A 32 9.77 -1.39 8.62
C LYS A 32 8.46 -1.20 7.87
N ASN A 33 8.29 -0.08 7.18
CA ASN A 33 7.19 0.18 6.25
C ASN A 33 7.60 1.17 5.15
N ALA A 34 6.64 1.93 4.60
CA ALA A 34 6.94 2.92 3.56
C ALA A 34 7.90 4.01 4.03
N ALA A 35 7.86 4.41 5.30
CA ALA A 35 8.70 5.47 5.82
C ALA A 35 10.19 5.14 5.64
N ASP A 36 10.59 3.93 6.03
CA ASP A 36 11.97 3.44 5.88
C ASP A 36 12.41 3.39 4.42
N PHE A 37 11.49 3.03 3.51
CA PHE A 37 11.79 3.01 2.08
C PHE A 37 11.99 4.42 1.52
N VAL A 38 11.10 5.36 1.85
CA VAL A 38 11.16 6.75 1.36
C VAL A 38 12.41 7.44 1.91
N ASP A 39 12.69 7.29 3.20
CA ASP A 39 13.89 7.83 3.84
C ASP A 39 15.17 7.31 3.16
N TRP A 40 15.31 5.98 3.07
CA TRP A 40 16.42 5.35 2.35
C TRP A 40 16.52 5.86 0.91
N LYS A 41 15.39 6.00 0.22
CA LYS A 41 15.36 6.41 -1.18
C LYS A 41 15.86 7.84 -1.36
N PHE A 42 15.46 8.77 -0.50
CA PHE A 42 15.92 10.15 -0.56
C PHE A 42 17.39 10.28 -0.20
N ALA A 43 17.82 9.61 0.87
CA ALA A 43 19.22 9.56 1.26
C ALA A 43 20.09 8.97 0.13
N LYS A 44 19.63 7.88 -0.50
CA LYS A 44 20.41 7.17 -1.52
C LYS A 44 20.44 7.87 -2.87
N ASP A 45 19.32 8.40 -3.34
CA ASP A 45 19.22 9.01 -4.67
C ASP A 45 19.67 10.47 -4.70
N TYR A 46 19.43 11.21 -3.62
CA TYR A 46 19.66 12.66 -3.58
C TYR A 46 20.73 13.08 -2.58
N GLY A 47 21.22 12.17 -1.72
CA GLY A 47 22.24 12.50 -0.71
C GLY A 47 21.75 13.51 0.33
N THR A 48 20.44 13.52 0.60
CA THR A 48 19.78 14.47 1.51
C THR A 48 19.01 13.73 2.59
N THR A 49 18.93 14.35 3.77
CA THR A 49 18.07 13.93 4.89
C THR A 49 16.77 14.73 4.96
N THR A 50 16.51 15.56 3.94
CA THR A 50 15.21 16.24 3.78
C THR A 50 14.35 15.46 2.79
N ILE A 51 13.25 14.91 3.27
CA ILE A 51 12.22 14.30 2.41
C ILE A 51 11.29 15.41 1.95
N ASP A 52 11.19 15.63 0.65
CA ASP A 52 10.29 16.62 0.05
C ASP A 52 9.17 15.91 -0.71
N LEU A 53 7.93 16.05 -0.22
CA LEU A 53 6.74 15.44 -0.82
C LEU A 53 5.79 16.55 -1.28
N ASP A 54 5.63 16.68 -2.59
CA ASP A 54 4.66 17.60 -3.18
C ASP A 54 3.23 17.28 -2.76
N VAL A 55 2.90 15.99 -2.75
CA VAL A 55 1.57 15.49 -2.42
C VAL A 55 1.68 14.21 -1.60
N MET A 56 0.90 14.14 -0.53
CA MET A 56 0.66 12.91 0.23
C MET A 56 -0.82 12.57 0.18
N ILE A 57 -1.15 11.32 -0.15
CA ILE A 57 -2.53 10.86 -0.29
C ILE A 57 -2.76 9.66 0.63
N ALA A 58 -3.76 9.76 1.50
CA ALA A 58 -4.35 8.59 2.14
C ALA A 58 -5.60 8.18 1.34
N SER A 59 -5.52 7.06 0.62
CA SER A 59 -6.60 6.62 -0.26
C SER A 59 -7.87 6.29 0.52
N HIS A 60 -7.77 5.84 1.77
CA HIS A 60 -8.84 5.78 2.76
C HIS A 60 -8.30 5.75 4.20
N CYS A 61 -9.20 5.61 5.19
CA CYS A 61 -8.90 5.82 6.61
C CYS A 61 -8.59 4.55 7.42
N ASP A 62 -8.15 3.45 6.78
CA ASP A 62 -7.70 2.25 7.49
C ASP A 62 -6.17 2.21 7.66
N ALA A 63 -5.73 1.56 8.72
CA ALA A 63 -4.38 1.70 9.26
C ALA A 63 -3.28 1.10 8.36
N ASP A 64 -3.63 0.15 7.51
CA ASP A 64 -2.82 -0.38 6.39
C ASP A 64 -2.53 0.63 5.29
N HIS A 65 -3.22 1.78 5.28
CA HIS A 65 -3.04 2.81 4.26
C HIS A 65 -2.28 4.01 4.81
N TYR A 66 -2.58 4.46 6.03
CA TYR A 66 -1.93 5.67 6.56
C TYR A 66 -0.80 5.41 7.55
N GLY A 67 -0.56 4.18 7.99
CA GLY A 67 0.40 3.89 9.05
C GLY A 67 1.83 4.35 8.74
N GLY A 68 2.38 4.00 7.57
CA GLY A 68 3.70 4.51 7.17
C GLY A 68 3.73 6.00 6.80
N LEU A 69 2.60 6.58 6.38
CA LEU A 69 2.49 8.03 6.22
C LEU A 69 2.60 8.72 7.58
N TRP A 70 1.99 8.14 8.61
CA TRP A 70 2.08 8.63 9.97
C TRP A 70 3.52 8.57 10.47
N ASP A 71 4.21 7.45 10.28
CA ASP A 71 5.59 7.30 10.75
C ASP A 71 6.55 8.29 10.05
N LEU A 72 6.32 8.65 8.79
CA LEU A 72 7.08 9.72 8.10
C LEU A 72 6.90 11.09 8.75
N LEU A 73 5.67 11.41 9.19
CA LEU A 73 5.36 12.74 9.73
C LEU A 73 5.57 12.83 11.24
N ASN A 74 5.74 11.70 11.93
CA ASN A 74 5.81 11.63 13.38
C ASN A 74 7.23 11.91 13.88
N PRO A 75 7.48 13.06 14.56
CA PRO A 75 8.82 13.38 15.06
C PRO A 75 9.34 12.40 16.12
N ALA A 76 8.47 11.61 16.75
CA ALA A 76 8.88 10.59 17.71
C ALA A 76 9.59 9.38 17.07
N GLU A 77 9.55 9.27 15.74
CA GLU A 77 10.27 8.26 14.95
C GLU A 77 11.66 8.75 14.49
N ASP A 78 12.11 9.92 14.95
CA ASP A 78 13.40 10.58 14.58
C ASP A 78 14.65 9.73 14.83
N ARG A 79 14.56 8.72 15.70
CA ARG A 79 15.67 7.79 15.98
C ARG A 79 15.76 6.62 15.01
N GLU A 80 14.70 6.39 14.24
CA GLU A 80 14.58 5.24 13.34
C GLU A 80 14.76 5.64 11.86
N LEU A 81 14.58 6.93 11.54
CA LEU A 81 14.81 7.49 10.20
C LEU A 81 16.06 8.36 10.19
N ASP A 82 16.81 8.33 9.09
CA ASP A 82 17.93 9.26 8.85
C ASP A 82 17.41 10.66 8.48
N ALA A 83 16.15 10.76 8.04
CA ALA A 83 15.49 12.02 7.71
C ALA A 83 15.41 12.97 8.90
N GLN A 84 15.88 14.20 8.69
CA GLN A 84 15.84 15.29 9.68
C GLN A 84 14.61 16.19 9.49
N GLN A 85 14.01 16.17 8.31
CA GLN A 85 12.87 17.00 7.98
C GLN A 85 12.03 16.34 6.89
N VAL A 86 10.71 16.43 7.05
CA VAL A 86 9.75 16.10 5.99
C VAL A 86 8.99 17.38 5.61
N LEU A 87 9.16 17.81 4.36
CA LEU A 87 8.38 18.88 3.76
C LEU A 87 7.18 18.27 3.06
N LEU A 88 5.98 18.79 3.36
CA LEU A 88 4.74 18.31 2.78
C LEU A 88 3.99 19.45 2.11
N GLY A 89 3.84 19.37 0.79
CA GLY A 89 3.18 20.38 -0.03
C GLY A 89 1.66 20.38 0.10
N HIS A 90 1.02 19.21 0.06
CA HIS A 90 -0.44 19.07 0.18
C HIS A 90 -0.81 17.66 0.67
N PHE A 91 -1.69 17.57 1.67
CA PHE A 91 -2.33 16.30 2.05
C PHE A 91 -3.74 16.15 1.45
N LEU A 92 -3.99 15.00 0.84
CA LEU A 92 -5.26 14.67 0.21
C LEU A 92 -5.86 13.38 0.79
N HIS A 93 -7.20 13.33 0.86
CA HIS A 93 -7.92 12.16 1.35
C HIS A 93 -9.28 11.96 0.68
N ALA A 94 -9.82 10.74 0.73
CA ALA A 94 -11.14 10.41 0.17
C ALA A 94 -12.33 11.09 0.86
N GLY A 95 -12.17 11.51 2.12
CA GLY A 95 -13.21 12.20 2.89
C GLY A 95 -14.05 11.29 3.78
N VAL A 96 -14.17 10.00 3.47
CA VAL A 96 -14.63 8.99 4.45
C VAL A 96 -13.66 8.96 5.62
N SER A 97 -14.18 8.92 6.85
CA SER A 97 -13.36 9.06 8.05
C SER A 97 -14.00 8.39 9.25
N TRP A 98 -13.15 7.94 10.18
CA TRP A 98 -13.61 7.41 11.46
C TRP A 98 -14.01 8.51 12.42
N PHE A 99 -15.31 8.66 12.64
CA PHE A 99 -15.89 9.58 13.60
C PHE A 99 -16.29 8.87 14.90
N LYS A 100 -16.36 9.61 15.99
CA LYS A 100 -16.73 9.14 17.32
C LYS A 100 -18.26 9.11 17.45
N LYS A 101 -18.79 8.00 17.98
CA LYS A 101 -20.16 7.87 18.48
C LYS A 101 -20.15 7.28 19.90
N PRO A 102 -21.26 7.34 20.67
CA PRO A 102 -21.33 6.65 21.94
C PRO A 102 -20.98 5.16 21.80
N GLY A 103 -20.00 4.69 22.55
CA GLY A 103 -19.58 3.29 22.56
C GLY A 103 -18.74 2.80 21.37
N GLY A 104 -18.32 3.67 20.44
CA GLY A 104 -17.44 3.25 19.34
C GLY A 104 -17.30 4.27 18.21
N ARG A 105 -16.94 3.79 17.02
CA ARG A 105 -16.82 4.58 15.79
C ARG A 105 -17.87 4.25 14.74
N TYR A 106 -17.95 5.11 13.76
CA TYR A 106 -18.73 4.99 12.53
C TYR A 106 -18.15 5.91 11.45
N LEU A 107 -18.70 5.83 10.24
CA LEU A 107 -18.28 6.65 9.10
C LEU A 107 -19.08 7.96 8.92
N GLY A 108 -19.93 8.30 9.90
CA GLY A 108 -20.78 9.49 9.87
C GLY A 108 -22.26 9.16 9.62
N PRO A 109 -23.15 10.17 9.70
CA PRO A 109 -24.56 10.01 9.35
C PRO A 109 -24.79 9.57 7.90
N GLU A 110 -25.79 8.70 7.75
CA GLU A 110 -26.28 8.19 6.48
C GLU A 110 -27.69 8.75 6.21
N SER A 111 -28.00 9.06 4.95
CA SER A 111 -29.33 9.47 4.52
C SER A 111 -29.59 9.01 3.09
N ASN A 112 -30.74 8.38 2.85
CA ASN A 112 -31.19 7.94 1.52
C ASN A 112 -30.16 7.12 0.73
N GLY A 113 -29.39 6.26 1.42
CA GLY A 113 -28.36 5.45 0.78
C GLY A 113 -27.05 6.19 0.49
N PHE A 114 -26.79 7.30 1.18
CA PHE A 114 -25.54 8.05 1.08
C PHE A 114 -24.93 8.36 2.46
N LEU A 115 -23.60 8.31 2.55
CA LEU A 115 -22.80 8.95 3.58
C LEU A 115 -22.81 10.45 3.36
N THR A 116 -23.24 11.21 4.36
CA THR A 116 -23.46 12.68 4.24
C THR A 116 -22.50 13.54 5.05
N ARG A 117 -21.72 12.92 5.95
CA ARG A 117 -20.64 13.60 6.66
C ARG A 117 -19.30 13.14 6.08
N LEU A 118 -18.80 13.89 5.12
CA LEU A 118 -17.47 13.71 4.57
C LEU A 118 -16.53 14.73 5.19
N LEU A 119 -15.36 14.29 5.64
CA LEU A 119 -14.29 15.19 6.08
C LEU A 119 -13.87 16.05 4.88
N GLY A 120 -13.83 17.36 5.04
CA GLY A 120 -13.60 18.32 3.97
C GLY A 120 -12.17 18.80 3.89
N ASN A 121 -11.98 20.11 4.09
CA ASN A 121 -10.67 20.76 4.01
C ASN A 121 -10.01 20.89 5.40
N ARG A 122 -8.82 21.52 5.44
CA ARG A 122 -8.07 21.79 6.67
C ARG A 122 -8.90 22.42 7.80
N ALA A 123 -9.80 23.35 7.49
CA ALA A 123 -10.64 23.98 8.52
C ALA A 123 -11.62 22.98 9.14
N ASP A 124 -12.22 22.12 8.33
CA ASP A 124 -13.08 21.03 8.80
C ASP A 124 -12.30 19.98 9.60
N VAL A 125 -11.08 19.63 9.17
CA VAL A 125 -10.17 18.76 9.95
C VAL A 125 -9.89 19.35 11.32
N GLY A 126 -9.50 20.63 11.40
CA GLY A 126 -9.26 21.31 12.67
C GLY A 126 -10.50 21.31 13.58
N ALA A 127 -11.69 21.54 13.01
CA ALA A 127 -12.95 21.48 13.74
C ALA A 127 -13.26 20.06 14.26
N ALA A 128 -12.95 19.02 13.48
CA ALA A 128 -13.18 17.62 13.83
C ALA A 128 -12.15 17.06 14.82
N LEU A 129 -10.95 17.65 14.91
CA LEU A 129 -9.91 17.35 15.90
C LEU A 129 -10.13 18.08 17.24
N GLY A 130 -10.65 19.31 17.20
CA GLY A 130 -10.82 20.16 18.39
C GLY A 130 -11.88 19.68 19.40
N SER A 131 -12.02 20.38 20.53
CA SER A 131 -12.87 20.00 21.67
C SER A 131 -14.34 20.49 21.63
N GLY A 132 -14.77 21.15 20.55
CA GLY A 132 -16.14 21.68 20.42
C GLY A 132 -17.26 20.61 20.35
N SER A 133 -18.52 21.03 20.20
CA SER A 133 -19.70 20.14 20.24
C SER A 133 -20.03 19.38 18.94
N GLY A 134 -19.27 19.57 17.86
CA GLY A 134 -19.49 18.90 16.57
C GLY A 134 -19.05 17.43 16.54
N ILE A 135 -19.30 16.74 15.43
CA ILE A 135 -18.84 15.36 15.18
C ILE A 135 -17.30 15.34 15.17
N LYS A 136 -16.71 14.45 15.97
CA LYS A 136 -15.25 14.37 16.17
C LYS A 136 -14.63 13.15 15.55
N LEU A 137 -13.38 13.28 15.11
CA LEU A 137 -12.57 12.14 14.66
C LEU A 137 -12.26 11.19 15.83
N GLN A 138 -12.01 9.92 15.53
CA GLN A 138 -11.74 8.89 16.53
C GLN A 138 -10.47 8.09 16.24
N GLY A 139 -9.77 7.72 17.32
CA GLY A 139 -8.77 6.65 17.30
C GLY A 139 -7.46 7.06 16.64
N GLU A 140 -6.78 6.09 16.06
CA GLU A 140 -5.48 6.30 15.39
C GLU A 140 -5.58 7.21 14.17
N TRP A 141 -6.68 7.13 13.42
CA TRP A 141 -6.96 8.05 12.30
C TRP A 141 -6.96 9.52 12.76
N ALA A 142 -7.57 9.82 13.90
CA ALA A 142 -7.56 11.18 14.45
C ALA A 142 -6.14 11.64 14.84
N LYS A 143 -5.32 10.73 15.41
CA LYS A 143 -3.94 11.04 15.79
C LYS A 143 -3.06 11.28 14.58
N PHE A 144 -3.21 10.46 13.54
CA PHE A 144 -2.54 10.67 12.26
C PHE A 144 -2.93 12.02 11.64
N LEU A 145 -4.23 12.32 11.56
CA LEU A 145 -4.68 13.61 11.03
C LEU A 145 -4.22 14.81 11.87
N GLN A 146 -4.02 14.63 13.19
CA GLN A 146 -3.37 15.65 14.01
C GLN A 146 -1.92 15.88 13.56
N CYS A 147 -1.13 14.83 13.33
CA CYS A 147 0.24 14.97 12.81
C CYS A 147 0.25 15.68 11.44
N VAL A 148 -0.65 15.30 10.52
CA VAL A 148 -0.81 16.00 9.24
C VAL A 148 -1.18 17.47 9.45
N TYR A 149 -2.14 17.75 10.34
CA TYR A 149 -2.56 19.11 10.65
C TYR A 149 -1.39 19.94 11.17
N ASP A 150 -0.55 19.39 12.05
CA ASP A 150 0.57 20.08 12.66
C ASP A 150 1.70 20.44 11.66
N THR A 151 1.78 19.76 10.51
CA THR A 151 2.71 20.15 9.42
C THR A 151 2.44 21.55 8.83
N GLY A 152 1.22 22.08 9.01
CA GLY A 152 0.80 23.34 8.41
C GLY A 152 0.42 23.26 6.93
N CYS A 153 0.57 22.10 6.27
CA CYS A 153 0.22 21.96 4.86
C CYS A 153 -1.29 22.14 4.60
N PRO A 154 -1.68 22.54 3.37
CA PRO A 154 -3.05 22.40 2.88
C PRO A 154 -3.56 20.96 3.06
N ILE A 155 -4.83 20.84 3.46
CA ILE A 155 -5.56 19.57 3.54
C ILE A 155 -6.82 19.69 2.71
N SER A 156 -7.09 18.73 1.84
CA SER A 156 -8.30 18.71 1.02
C SER A 156 -8.84 17.31 0.81
N ARG A 157 -10.17 17.19 0.88
CA ARG A 157 -10.88 16.08 0.28
C ARG A 157 -10.69 16.11 -1.24
N ILE A 158 -10.57 14.94 -1.86
CA ILE A 158 -10.51 14.80 -3.31
C ILE A 158 -11.54 13.78 -3.81
N SER A 159 -12.15 14.05 -4.97
CA SER A 159 -13.10 13.16 -5.63
C SER A 159 -13.11 13.36 -7.15
N HIS A 160 -13.90 12.58 -7.88
CA HIS A 160 -14.03 12.72 -9.33
C HIS A 160 -14.48 14.13 -9.79
N VAL A 161 -15.11 14.94 -8.93
CA VAL A 161 -15.56 16.31 -9.27
C VAL A 161 -14.38 17.26 -9.46
N ASP A 162 -13.25 16.99 -8.81
CA ASP A 162 -12.02 17.79 -8.95
C ASP A 162 -11.37 17.60 -10.33
N ALA A 163 -11.75 16.54 -11.05
CA ALA A 163 -11.24 16.11 -12.35
C ALA A 163 -9.75 15.70 -12.35
N TRP A 164 -8.87 16.48 -11.72
CA TRP A 164 -7.43 16.31 -11.72
C TRP A 164 -6.86 16.51 -10.32
N LEU A 165 -5.75 15.83 -10.03
CA LEU A 165 -4.98 16.08 -8.84
C LEU A 165 -4.46 17.54 -8.88
N PRO A 166 -4.54 18.32 -7.78
CA PRO A 166 -4.12 19.73 -7.79
C PRO A 166 -2.69 19.91 -8.32
N GLY A 167 -2.53 20.71 -9.39
CA GLY A 167 -1.24 20.97 -10.02
C GLY A 167 -0.76 19.86 -10.97
N PHE A 168 -1.64 18.94 -11.37
CA PHE A 168 -1.39 17.86 -12.35
C PHE A 168 -2.51 17.77 -13.41
N ALA A 169 -3.15 18.89 -13.74
CA ALA A 169 -4.01 18.93 -14.92
C ALA A 169 -3.16 18.88 -16.21
N PRO A 170 -3.74 18.46 -17.36
CA PRO A 170 -3.03 18.43 -18.62
C PRO A 170 -2.39 19.79 -18.97
N GLY A 171 -1.08 19.78 -19.20
CA GLY A 171 -0.30 20.98 -19.53
C GLY A 171 0.32 21.71 -18.33
N GLU A 172 -0.06 21.39 -17.09
CA GLU A 172 0.59 21.95 -15.89
C GLU A 172 1.94 21.26 -15.59
N GLN A 173 2.02 19.97 -15.90
CA GLN A 173 3.18 19.11 -15.65
C GLN A 173 3.37 18.14 -16.83
N PRO A 174 4.55 17.49 -16.96
CA PRO A 174 4.72 16.40 -17.91
C PRO A 174 3.76 15.22 -17.67
N VAL A 175 3.35 14.99 -16.42
CA VAL A 175 2.42 13.95 -16.02
C VAL A 175 1.08 14.57 -15.67
N ALA A 176 0.00 14.09 -16.27
CA ALA A 176 -1.36 14.43 -15.86
C ALA A 176 -1.92 13.34 -14.93
N ILE A 177 -2.65 13.72 -13.88
CA ILE A 177 -3.21 12.77 -12.90
C ILE A 177 -4.70 13.02 -12.75
N ARG A 178 -5.51 12.20 -13.42
CA ARG A 178 -6.98 12.24 -13.39
C ARG A 178 -7.51 11.61 -12.11
N VAL A 179 -8.51 12.23 -11.49
CA VAL A 179 -9.26 11.65 -10.37
C VAL A 179 -10.54 11.03 -10.90
N LEU A 180 -10.75 9.75 -10.62
CA LEU A 180 -11.91 8.98 -11.11
C LEU A 180 -12.83 8.52 -9.97
N ALA A 181 -12.32 8.41 -8.74
CA ALA A 181 -13.09 8.09 -7.55
C ALA A 181 -12.46 8.75 -6.31
N PRO A 182 -13.22 8.99 -5.22
CA PRO A 182 -14.64 8.62 -5.03
C PRO A 182 -15.61 9.32 -5.99
N VAL A 183 -16.74 8.68 -6.29
CA VAL A 183 -17.85 9.35 -7.00
C VAL A 183 -18.71 10.08 -5.97
N GLU A 184 -18.75 11.40 -6.11
CA GLU A 184 -19.41 12.31 -5.20
C GLU A 184 -20.70 12.86 -5.80
N TYR A 185 -21.71 12.96 -4.95
CA TYR A 185 -23.01 13.52 -5.31
C TYR A 185 -23.25 14.78 -4.50
N ASP A 186 -23.98 15.73 -5.08
CA ASP A 186 -24.51 16.88 -4.37
C ASP A 186 -25.93 16.57 -3.88
N LEU A 187 -26.11 16.55 -2.55
CA LEU A 187 -27.41 16.44 -1.90
C LEU A 187 -27.78 17.77 -1.24
N ASN A 188 -28.39 18.66 -2.00
CA ASN A 188 -28.82 20.00 -1.56
C ASN A 188 -27.65 20.88 -1.09
N GLY A 189 -26.58 20.94 -1.88
CA GLY A 189 -25.37 21.71 -1.58
C GLY A 189 -24.43 21.05 -0.59
N GLN A 190 -24.64 19.77 -0.27
CA GLN A 190 -23.77 18.99 0.62
C GLN A 190 -23.19 17.79 -0.13
N PRO A 191 -21.86 17.57 -0.05
CA PRO A 191 -21.23 16.45 -0.72
C PRO A 191 -21.58 15.14 -0.03
N ALA A 192 -21.86 14.11 -0.81
CA ALA A 192 -22.27 12.80 -0.33
C ALA A 192 -21.66 11.68 -1.17
N LEU A 193 -21.45 10.52 -0.54
CA LEU A 193 -20.93 9.31 -1.19
C LEU A 193 -21.92 8.17 -1.01
N THR A 194 -22.07 7.29 -2.01
CA THR A 194 -22.98 6.14 -1.90
C THR A 194 -22.66 5.27 -0.68
N ASP A 195 -23.68 4.84 0.05
CA ASP A 195 -23.54 3.84 1.10
C ASP A 195 -23.55 2.43 0.49
N PHE A 196 -22.42 1.73 0.61
CA PHE A 196 -22.23 0.34 0.18
C PHE A 196 -22.66 -0.69 1.25
N GLY A 197 -23.14 -0.23 2.41
CA GLY A 197 -23.93 -0.95 3.41
C GLY A 197 -23.17 -1.42 4.66
N SER A 198 -21.84 -1.37 4.70
CA SER A 198 -21.09 -1.63 5.93
C SER A 198 -19.84 -0.77 5.99
N ASP A 199 -19.35 -0.49 7.21
CA ASP A 199 -18.17 0.36 7.39
C ASP A 199 -16.97 -0.12 6.55
N SER A 200 -16.65 -1.42 6.56
CA SER A 200 -15.56 -1.97 5.74
C SER A 200 -15.79 -1.82 4.23
N LYS A 201 -17.04 -2.01 3.75
CA LYS A 201 -17.35 -1.82 2.32
C LYS A 201 -17.29 -0.35 1.93
N ASN A 202 -17.62 0.55 2.84
CA ASN A 202 -17.59 1.99 2.61
C ASN A 202 -16.16 2.54 2.65
N THR A 203 -15.36 2.18 3.64
CA THR A 203 -13.97 2.61 3.74
C THR A 203 -13.19 2.20 2.48
N ASN A 204 -13.26 0.93 2.10
CA ASN A 204 -12.52 0.42 0.94
C ASN A 204 -13.16 0.89 -0.38
N GLY A 205 -14.49 0.93 -0.43
CA GLY A 205 -15.26 1.29 -1.62
C GLY A 205 -15.11 2.75 -2.05
N HIS A 206 -14.72 3.63 -1.12
CA HIS A 206 -14.43 5.03 -1.38
C HIS A 206 -12.92 5.30 -1.40
N SER A 207 -12.12 4.32 -1.78
CA SER A 207 -10.70 4.55 -2.06
C SER A 207 -10.53 5.57 -3.19
N VAL A 208 -9.51 6.43 -3.08
CA VAL A 208 -9.13 7.32 -4.18
C VAL A 208 -8.65 6.48 -5.38
N LEU A 209 -9.26 6.70 -6.55
CA LEU A 209 -8.86 6.07 -7.82
C LEU A 209 -8.24 7.13 -8.73
N LEU A 210 -6.98 6.92 -9.11
CA LEU A 210 -6.21 7.83 -9.94
C LEU A 210 -5.79 7.17 -11.24
N ARG A 211 -5.82 7.93 -12.33
CA ARG A 211 -5.19 7.57 -13.61
C ARG A 211 -4.08 8.55 -13.92
N LEU A 212 -2.86 8.05 -14.06
CA LEU A 212 -1.70 8.83 -14.44
C LEU A 212 -1.45 8.65 -15.93
N ASP A 213 -1.28 9.76 -16.63
CA ASP A 213 -0.95 9.81 -18.05
C ASP A 213 0.42 10.51 -18.23
N TYR A 214 1.37 9.83 -18.87
CA TYR A 214 2.68 10.38 -19.23
C TYR A 214 3.09 9.89 -20.62
N GLY A 215 3.19 10.79 -21.60
CA GLY A 215 3.34 10.39 -23.00
C GLY A 215 2.17 9.49 -23.41
N ARG A 216 2.48 8.29 -23.91
CA ARG A 216 1.53 7.22 -24.22
C ARG A 216 1.20 6.35 -23.00
N SER A 217 2.01 6.42 -21.93
CA SER A 217 1.90 5.54 -20.77
C SER A 217 0.75 5.92 -19.86
N ARG A 218 -0.05 4.91 -19.51
CA ARG A 218 -1.16 5.06 -18.59
C ARG A 218 -1.09 4.10 -17.43
N ILE A 219 -1.15 4.62 -16.20
CA ILE A 219 -1.12 3.83 -14.96
C ILE A 219 -2.39 4.10 -14.16
N LEU A 220 -3.06 3.04 -13.69
CA LEU A 220 -4.26 3.13 -12.86
C LEU A 220 -3.97 2.68 -11.44
N LEU A 221 -4.22 3.55 -10.46
CA LEU A 221 -4.02 3.29 -9.04
C LEU A 221 -5.38 3.19 -8.35
N THR A 222 -5.79 1.98 -8.01
CA THR A 222 -7.19 1.71 -7.63
C THR A 222 -7.50 1.77 -6.15
N GLY A 223 -6.49 1.91 -5.29
CA GLY A 223 -6.63 1.65 -3.86
C GLY A 223 -7.40 0.34 -3.62
N ASP A 224 -8.30 0.35 -2.65
CA ASP A 224 -8.97 -0.83 -2.13
C ASP A 224 -10.41 -0.99 -2.61
N LEU A 225 -10.74 -0.39 -3.75
CA LEU A 225 -12.05 -0.51 -4.38
C LEU A 225 -12.52 -1.97 -4.37
N ASN A 226 -13.66 -2.21 -3.72
CA ASN A 226 -14.31 -3.51 -3.68
C ASN A 226 -15.32 -3.68 -4.83
N LYS A 227 -15.84 -4.91 -5.00
CA LYS A 227 -16.77 -5.27 -6.06
C LYS A 227 -17.96 -4.31 -6.21
N LYS A 228 -18.58 -3.87 -5.10
CA LYS A 228 -19.73 -2.95 -5.16
C LYS A 228 -19.33 -1.59 -5.70
N ALA A 229 -18.24 -1.02 -5.20
CA ALA A 229 -17.71 0.25 -5.69
C ALA A 229 -17.29 0.18 -7.16
N GLN A 230 -16.63 -0.90 -7.56
CA GLN A 230 -16.25 -1.14 -8.95
C GLN A 230 -17.47 -1.26 -9.88
N GLN A 231 -18.53 -1.92 -9.45
CA GLN A 231 -19.79 -1.98 -10.20
C GLN A 231 -20.43 -0.60 -10.31
N SER A 232 -20.44 0.18 -9.23
CA SER A 232 -20.92 1.57 -9.26
C SER A 232 -20.11 2.41 -10.24
N LEU A 233 -18.78 2.30 -10.24
CA LEU A 233 -17.90 3.01 -11.18
C LEU A 233 -18.19 2.64 -12.64
N LEU A 234 -18.48 1.37 -12.94
CA LEU A 234 -18.83 0.96 -14.30
C LEU A 234 -20.17 1.55 -14.78
N THR A 235 -21.09 1.82 -13.86
CA THR A 235 -22.35 2.52 -14.14
C THR A 235 -22.11 4.01 -14.33
N GLU A 236 -21.41 4.67 -13.40
CA GLU A 236 -21.23 6.12 -13.45
C GLU A 236 -20.35 6.57 -14.63
N TRP A 237 -19.43 5.69 -15.05
CA TRP A 237 -18.59 5.91 -16.21
C TRP A 237 -19.06 5.12 -17.44
N GLU A 238 -20.33 4.70 -17.52
CA GLU A 238 -20.84 3.90 -18.65
C GLU A 238 -20.54 4.54 -20.02
N GLY A 239 -20.68 5.86 -20.14
CA GLY A 239 -20.36 6.60 -21.36
C GLY A 239 -18.87 6.82 -21.64
N SER A 240 -18.00 6.50 -20.68
CA SER A 240 -16.57 6.84 -20.71
C SER A 240 -15.68 5.73 -20.10
N ARG A 241 -16.06 4.46 -20.27
CA ARG A 241 -15.31 3.32 -19.66
C ARG A 241 -13.85 3.22 -20.10
N THR A 242 -13.47 3.88 -21.20
CA THR A 242 -12.08 4.00 -21.65
C THR A 242 -11.19 4.75 -20.65
N GLU A 243 -11.78 5.46 -19.68
CA GLU A 243 -11.04 6.08 -18.57
C GLU A 243 -10.32 5.04 -17.69
N PHE A 244 -10.81 3.79 -17.65
CA PHE A 244 -10.20 2.73 -16.85
C PHE A 244 -9.09 1.96 -17.58
N LEU A 245 -9.05 2.00 -18.91
CA LEU A 245 -8.01 1.31 -19.68
C LEU A 245 -6.63 1.81 -19.23
N CYS A 246 -5.69 0.92 -18.95
CA CYS A 246 -4.34 1.32 -18.53
C CYS A 246 -3.28 0.33 -18.98
N ASP A 247 -2.02 0.74 -19.06
CA ASP A 247 -0.91 -0.19 -19.29
C ASP A 247 -0.52 -0.92 -18.01
N VAL A 248 -0.52 -0.21 -16.88
CA VAL A 248 -0.23 -0.77 -15.56
C VAL A 248 -1.38 -0.50 -14.60
N ALA A 249 -1.84 -1.52 -13.88
CA ALA A 249 -2.82 -1.39 -12.81
C ALA A 249 -2.21 -1.75 -11.46
N LYS A 250 -2.46 -0.95 -10.42
CA LYS A 250 -2.42 -1.44 -9.04
C LYS A 250 -3.61 -2.39 -8.86
N GLY A 251 -3.36 -3.63 -8.45
CA GLY A 251 -4.41 -4.59 -8.17
C GLY A 251 -5.30 -4.13 -7.02
N CYS A 252 -6.62 -4.28 -7.14
CA CYS A 252 -7.55 -3.78 -6.13
C CYS A 252 -7.40 -4.51 -4.78
N HIS A 253 -7.52 -3.76 -3.68
CA HIS A 253 -7.69 -4.30 -2.32
C HIS A 253 -6.67 -5.37 -1.95
N HIS A 254 -5.40 -5.01 -2.08
CA HIS A 254 -4.23 -5.88 -1.90
C HIS A 254 -4.24 -7.23 -2.66
N GLY A 255 -5.16 -7.42 -3.61
CA GLY A 255 -5.42 -8.73 -4.22
C GLY A 255 -6.53 -9.52 -3.53
N SER A 256 -7.58 -8.87 -3.06
CA SER A 256 -8.82 -9.50 -2.64
C SER A 256 -9.61 -10.08 -3.80
N ASP A 257 -10.38 -11.15 -3.54
CA ASP A 257 -11.33 -11.71 -4.50
C ASP A 257 -12.72 -11.07 -4.44
N ASP A 258 -12.88 -10.06 -3.57
CA ASP A 258 -14.01 -9.14 -3.53
C ASP A 258 -13.91 -8.08 -4.64
N VAL A 259 -13.84 -8.57 -5.88
CA VAL A 259 -13.56 -7.81 -7.10
C VAL A 259 -14.56 -8.18 -8.20
N SER A 260 -14.92 -7.19 -9.01
CA SER A 260 -15.80 -7.28 -10.17
C SER A 260 -14.98 -7.69 -11.40
N TYR A 261 -15.31 -8.84 -11.99
CA TYR A 261 -14.68 -9.31 -13.22
C TYR A 261 -14.85 -8.31 -14.37
N ALA A 262 -16.02 -7.67 -14.48
CA ALA A 262 -16.28 -6.66 -15.49
C ALA A 262 -15.38 -5.42 -15.34
N PHE A 263 -14.97 -5.08 -14.10
CA PHE A 263 -14.05 -3.97 -13.87
C PHE A 263 -12.62 -4.35 -14.25
N LEU A 264 -12.19 -5.57 -13.93
CA LEU A 264 -10.92 -6.12 -14.42
C LEU A 264 -10.85 -6.12 -15.96
N GLN A 265 -11.96 -6.45 -16.63
CA GLN A 265 -12.08 -6.34 -18.09
C GLN A 265 -12.10 -4.90 -18.60
N ALA A 266 -12.54 -3.92 -17.81
CA ALA A 266 -12.50 -2.52 -18.20
C ALA A 266 -11.09 -1.92 -18.09
N MET A 267 -10.25 -2.43 -17.18
CA MET A 267 -8.87 -1.96 -17.02
C MET A 267 -7.92 -2.46 -18.12
N GLN A 268 -8.08 -3.71 -18.55
CA GLN A 268 -7.21 -4.39 -19.52
C GLN A 268 -5.70 -4.07 -19.39
N PRO A 269 -5.09 -4.25 -18.21
CA PRO A 269 -3.69 -3.91 -17.99
C PRO A 269 -2.74 -4.84 -18.76
N ALA A 270 -1.62 -4.30 -19.25
CA ALA A 270 -0.50 -5.11 -19.70
C ALA A 270 0.30 -5.69 -18.52
N ALA A 271 0.33 -4.97 -17.39
CA ALA A 271 0.87 -5.47 -16.13
C ALA A 271 -0.04 -5.10 -14.94
N THR A 272 -0.33 -6.06 -14.06
CA THR A 272 -1.00 -5.83 -12.78
C THR A 272 0.01 -5.98 -11.65
N VAL A 273 0.12 -4.97 -10.79
CA VAL A 273 0.99 -4.99 -9.61
C VAL A 273 0.11 -5.10 -8.36
N ILE A 274 0.22 -6.22 -7.65
CA ILE A 274 -0.54 -6.48 -6.43
C ILE A 274 0.35 -6.19 -5.22
N SER A 275 0.08 -5.09 -4.51
CA SER A 275 0.71 -4.81 -3.22
C SER A 275 0.01 -5.63 -2.14
N SER A 276 0.72 -6.58 -1.57
CA SER A 276 0.19 -7.52 -0.57
C SER A 276 1.30 -7.93 0.41
N GLY A 277 0.91 -8.55 1.52
CA GLY A 277 1.82 -9.14 2.50
C GLY A 277 1.29 -10.44 3.09
N ASP A 278 2.00 -10.97 4.08
CA ASP A 278 1.60 -12.14 4.84
C ASP A 278 0.99 -11.72 6.20
N ASP A 279 -0.29 -12.03 6.41
CA ASP A 279 -0.99 -12.02 7.70
C ASP A 279 -2.02 -13.15 7.61
N GLU A 280 -1.95 -14.07 8.57
CA GLU A 280 -2.73 -15.31 8.58
C GLU A 280 -4.24 -15.06 8.56
N SER A 281 -4.69 -13.89 9.02
CA SER A 281 -6.11 -13.53 9.03
C SER A 281 -6.61 -12.96 7.69
N HIS A 282 -5.72 -12.41 6.86
CA HIS A 282 -6.05 -11.65 5.63
C HIS A 282 -5.09 -11.96 4.47
N SER A 283 -4.81 -13.24 4.19
CA SER A 283 -3.79 -13.61 3.20
C SER A 283 -4.16 -13.20 1.76
N HIS A 284 -3.37 -12.27 1.20
CA HIS A 284 -3.49 -11.80 -0.18
C HIS A 284 -2.13 -11.90 -0.92
N PRO A 285 -2.13 -12.04 -2.26
CA PRO A 285 -3.28 -12.08 -3.15
C PRO A 285 -4.04 -13.40 -3.08
N ARG A 286 -5.35 -13.37 -3.32
CA ARG A 286 -6.15 -14.60 -3.49
C ARG A 286 -5.87 -15.22 -4.87
N PRO A 287 -5.81 -16.56 -5.01
CA PRO A 287 -5.56 -17.21 -6.31
C PRO A 287 -6.50 -16.76 -7.42
N LYS A 288 -7.77 -16.47 -7.07
CA LYS A 288 -8.79 -16.02 -8.01
C LYS A 288 -8.46 -14.68 -8.67
N ILE A 289 -7.92 -13.71 -7.94
CA ILE A 289 -7.56 -12.40 -8.52
C ILE A 289 -6.29 -12.50 -9.37
N VAL A 290 -5.34 -13.36 -8.99
CA VAL A 290 -4.13 -13.62 -9.79
C VAL A 290 -4.54 -14.19 -11.15
N ALA A 291 -5.37 -15.25 -11.15
CA ALA A 291 -5.87 -15.85 -12.38
C ALA A 291 -6.72 -14.88 -13.21
N ALA A 292 -7.64 -14.14 -12.57
CA ALA A 292 -8.48 -13.17 -13.26
C ALA A 292 -7.65 -12.05 -13.90
N SER A 293 -6.60 -11.55 -13.23
CA SER A 293 -5.71 -10.52 -13.78
C SER A 293 -5.00 -10.99 -15.06
N GLY A 294 -4.55 -12.24 -15.09
CA GLY A 294 -3.99 -12.84 -16.31
C GLY A 294 -5.02 -13.05 -17.42
N LEU A 295 -6.28 -13.36 -17.08
CA LEU A 295 -7.35 -13.59 -18.07
C LEU A 295 -7.93 -12.31 -18.67
N THR A 296 -7.97 -11.21 -17.90
CA THR A 296 -8.56 -9.94 -18.34
C THR A 296 -7.51 -8.92 -18.78
N GLY A 297 -6.24 -9.21 -18.56
CA GLY A 297 -5.13 -8.37 -19.01
C GLY A 297 -5.02 -8.32 -20.53
N TYR A 298 -4.25 -7.34 -21.01
CA TYR A 298 -4.03 -7.16 -22.43
C TYR A 298 -3.03 -8.20 -22.95
N VAL A 299 -3.46 -8.99 -23.92
CA VAL A 299 -2.64 -10.02 -24.56
C VAL A 299 -2.02 -9.48 -25.83
N THR A 300 -0.68 -9.53 -25.91
CA THR A 300 0.07 -9.27 -27.14
C THR A 300 0.90 -10.49 -27.50
N LEU A 301 0.90 -10.87 -28.78
CA LEU A 301 1.74 -11.93 -29.31
C LEU A 301 2.87 -11.33 -30.15
N ALA A 302 4.11 -11.77 -29.90
CA ALA A 302 5.25 -11.44 -30.74
C ALA A 302 6.14 -12.67 -30.88
N ASN A 303 6.55 -13.00 -32.11
CA ASN A 303 7.40 -14.16 -32.40
C ASN A 303 6.88 -15.48 -31.80
N ASP A 304 5.56 -15.70 -31.83
CA ASP A 304 4.88 -16.86 -31.21
C ASP A 304 4.99 -16.95 -29.68
N GLU A 305 5.30 -15.81 -29.01
CA GLU A 305 5.37 -15.70 -27.56
C GLU A 305 4.38 -14.66 -27.03
N ILE A 306 3.89 -14.89 -25.80
CA ILE A 306 3.06 -13.93 -25.07
C ILE A 306 3.98 -12.88 -24.45
N VAL A 307 3.79 -11.61 -24.81
CA VAL A 307 4.59 -10.48 -24.28
C VAL A 307 3.95 -9.84 -23.05
N THR A 308 2.63 -9.84 -22.99
CA THR A 308 1.79 -9.32 -21.90
C THR A 308 0.59 -10.28 -21.84
N PRO A 309 0.04 -10.69 -20.67
CA PRO A 309 -0.16 -9.92 -19.44
C PRO A 309 0.64 -10.43 -18.24
N LEU A 310 1.29 -9.49 -17.53
CA LEU A 310 2.14 -9.77 -16.37
C LEU A 310 1.37 -9.56 -15.07
N VAL A 311 1.64 -10.41 -14.06
CA VAL A 311 1.09 -10.25 -12.71
C VAL A 311 2.23 -10.27 -11.71
N TYR A 312 2.49 -9.12 -11.09
CA TYR A 312 3.47 -8.96 -10.02
C TYR A 312 2.78 -8.98 -8.66
N SER A 313 3.48 -9.46 -7.65
CA SER A 313 3.07 -9.35 -6.26
C SER A 313 4.27 -9.01 -5.39
N THR A 314 4.13 -8.03 -4.49
CA THR A 314 5.18 -7.69 -3.50
C THR A 314 5.42 -8.83 -2.52
N GLU A 315 4.43 -9.68 -2.29
CA GLU A 315 4.54 -10.86 -1.44
C GLU A 315 5.31 -11.98 -2.14
N ILE A 316 5.15 -12.16 -3.45
CA ILE A 316 5.96 -13.11 -4.24
C ILE A 316 7.40 -12.60 -4.37
N ALA A 317 7.58 -11.28 -4.52
CA ALA A 317 8.88 -10.64 -4.61
C ALA A 317 9.59 -10.50 -3.25
N ARG A 318 8.97 -10.92 -2.14
CA ARG A 318 9.60 -10.86 -0.82
C ARG A 318 10.76 -11.83 -0.72
N SER A 319 11.65 -11.58 0.22
CA SER A 319 12.70 -12.53 0.57
C SER A 319 12.88 -12.63 2.08
N VAL A 320 13.75 -13.54 2.49
CA VAL A 320 14.17 -13.69 3.88
C VAL A 320 15.65 -13.43 3.99
N ARG A 321 16.05 -12.76 5.05
CA ARG A 321 17.46 -12.61 5.39
C ARG A 321 17.90 -13.81 6.22
N ILE A 322 19.03 -14.38 5.82
CA ILE A 322 19.57 -15.60 6.39
C ILE A 322 20.81 -15.28 7.21
N GLY A 323 20.69 -15.44 8.52
CA GLY A 323 21.77 -15.23 9.47
C GLY A 323 22.46 -16.53 9.89
N THR A 324 23.55 -16.39 10.62
CA THR A 324 24.13 -17.47 11.44
C THR A 324 23.97 -17.08 12.91
N PRO A 325 23.49 -17.98 13.78
CA PRO A 325 23.39 -17.70 15.20
C PRO A 325 24.80 -17.39 15.74
N LYS A 326 24.91 -16.36 16.59
CA LYS A 326 26.20 -15.91 17.16
C LYS A 326 26.37 -16.26 18.63
N ARG A 327 25.28 -16.26 19.40
CA ARG A 327 25.24 -16.58 20.83
C ARG A 327 23.83 -17.07 21.19
N PHE A 328 23.74 -17.99 22.14
CA PHE A 328 22.49 -18.30 22.82
C PHE A 328 22.63 -17.87 24.27
N THR A 329 21.68 -17.06 24.75
CA THR A 329 21.58 -16.69 26.17
C THR A 329 20.49 -17.55 26.77
N PHE A 330 20.80 -18.25 27.84
CA PHE A 330 19.82 -19.03 28.58
C PHE A 330 19.76 -18.53 30.02
N SER A 331 18.58 -18.52 30.62
CA SER A 331 18.39 -18.04 32.00
C SER A 331 19.03 -18.99 33.01
N GLU A 332 19.01 -20.31 32.79
CA GLU A 332 19.74 -21.34 33.53
C GLU A 332 19.71 -22.66 32.73
N VAL A 333 20.86 -23.14 32.21
CA VAL A 333 20.95 -24.48 31.59
C VAL A 333 21.98 -25.30 32.32
N LYS A 334 21.52 -26.40 32.92
CA LYS A 334 22.35 -27.40 33.58
C LYS A 334 22.32 -28.68 32.75
N ASP A 335 23.46 -29.36 32.64
CA ASP A 335 23.50 -30.69 32.04
C ASP A 335 22.76 -31.73 32.92
N ALA A 336 22.71 -32.98 32.46
CA ALA A 336 22.06 -34.08 33.19
C ALA A 336 22.71 -34.37 34.56
N GLN A 337 23.87 -33.77 34.84
CA GLN A 337 24.63 -33.87 36.07
C GLN A 337 24.53 -32.59 36.93
N GLY A 338 23.76 -31.59 36.50
CA GLY A 338 23.54 -30.35 37.23
C GLY A 338 24.62 -29.26 37.00
N GLN A 339 25.58 -29.48 36.10
CA GLN A 339 26.64 -28.52 35.79
C GLN A 339 26.17 -27.44 34.81
N ALA A 340 26.51 -26.18 35.09
CA ALA A 340 26.18 -25.06 34.22
C ALA A 340 26.85 -25.22 32.85
N ILE A 341 26.06 -25.18 31.77
CA ILE A 341 26.55 -25.23 30.40
C ILE A 341 27.01 -23.83 29.98
N SER A 342 28.26 -23.69 29.52
CA SER A 342 28.79 -22.41 29.04
C SER A 342 28.11 -21.96 27.74
N GLU A 343 27.71 -20.69 27.67
CA GLU A 343 27.06 -20.03 26.53
C GLU A 343 27.89 -20.01 25.23
N THR A 344 29.15 -20.48 25.26
CA THR A 344 30.13 -20.30 24.18
C THR A 344 30.31 -21.53 23.28
N ARG A 345 29.61 -22.65 23.53
CA ARG A 345 29.82 -23.93 22.83
C ARG A 345 28.68 -24.32 21.89
N MET A 346 28.53 -23.57 20.80
CA MET A 346 27.50 -23.81 19.76
C MET A 346 27.57 -25.20 19.10
N ASP A 347 28.76 -25.82 19.08
CA ASP A 347 29.00 -27.18 18.58
C ASP A 347 28.41 -28.27 19.49
N LYS A 348 28.08 -27.93 20.74
CA LYS A 348 27.55 -28.86 21.75
C LYS A 348 26.07 -28.66 22.03
N VAL A 349 25.44 -27.63 21.48
CA VAL A 349 24.01 -27.37 21.61
C VAL A 349 23.27 -28.06 20.46
N GLY A 350 22.61 -29.17 20.77
CA GLY A 350 21.62 -29.81 19.90
C GLY A 350 20.25 -29.19 20.12
N VAL A 351 19.54 -28.91 19.02
CA VAL A 351 18.12 -28.53 19.04
C VAL A 351 17.32 -29.68 18.47
N ASP A 352 16.37 -30.17 19.25
CA ASP A 352 15.34 -31.10 18.80
C ASP A 352 14.18 -30.31 18.20
N TYR A 353 13.78 -30.65 16.98
CA TYR A 353 12.69 -29.98 16.28
C TYR A 353 11.86 -30.99 15.50
N GLY A 354 10.56 -30.72 15.40
CA GLY A 354 9.66 -31.47 14.54
C GLY A 354 9.77 -30.97 13.10
N VAL A 355 10.01 -31.88 12.15
CA VAL A 355 9.89 -31.58 10.72
C VAL A 355 8.68 -32.30 10.16
N VAL A 356 7.78 -31.55 9.56
CA VAL A 356 6.72 -32.10 8.71
C VAL A 356 7.19 -31.96 7.27
N THR A 357 7.72 -33.04 6.70
CA THR A 357 8.03 -33.06 5.27
C THR A 357 6.74 -33.09 4.45
N ALA A 358 6.76 -32.55 3.23
CA ALA A 358 5.62 -32.60 2.33
C ALA A 358 5.08 -34.04 2.21
N GLY A 359 3.80 -34.24 2.52
CA GLY A 359 3.13 -35.55 2.50
C GLY A 359 3.20 -36.36 3.81
N ALA A 360 3.90 -35.90 4.85
CA ALA A 360 3.91 -36.57 6.15
C ALA A 360 2.71 -36.14 7.02
N LEU A 361 1.96 -37.11 7.54
CA LEU A 361 0.80 -36.87 8.42
C LEU A 361 1.18 -36.53 9.87
N LYS A 362 2.45 -36.77 10.27
CA LYS A 362 2.96 -36.48 11.61
C LYS A 362 4.37 -35.90 11.54
N PRO A 363 4.72 -34.97 12.46
CA PRO A 363 6.08 -34.46 12.56
C PRO A 363 7.06 -35.58 12.91
N GLN A 364 8.19 -35.63 12.21
CA GLN A 364 9.33 -36.46 12.61
C GLN A 364 10.24 -35.64 13.51
N SER A 365 10.61 -36.18 14.67
CA SER A 365 11.61 -35.54 15.53
C SER A 365 12.98 -35.68 14.90
N ARG A 366 13.72 -34.56 14.81
CA ARG A 366 15.11 -34.52 14.36
C ARG A 366 15.93 -33.69 15.33
N THR A 367 17.16 -34.13 15.56
CA THR A 367 18.15 -33.37 16.32
C THR A 367 19.14 -32.75 15.34
N ALA A 368 19.45 -31.47 15.49
CA ALA A 368 20.56 -30.84 14.78
C ALA A 368 21.43 -30.01 15.73
N THR A 369 22.74 -30.05 15.52
CA THR A 369 23.66 -29.11 16.15
C THR A 369 23.49 -27.72 15.53
N MET A 370 23.58 -26.68 16.35
CA MET A 370 23.37 -25.29 15.91
C MET A 370 24.58 -24.65 15.24
N ASN A 371 25.77 -25.24 15.40
CA ASN A 371 26.96 -24.74 14.74
C ASN A 371 26.80 -24.80 13.21
N HIS A 372 27.08 -23.68 12.54
CA HIS A 372 26.92 -23.48 11.08
C HIS A 372 25.49 -23.56 10.54
N ARG A 373 24.46 -23.67 11.39
CA ARG A 373 23.07 -23.61 10.91
C ARG A 373 22.71 -22.19 10.51
N LYS A 374 21.98 -22.10 9.42
CA LYS A 374 21.35 -20.87 8.98
C LYS A 374 20.04 -20.68 9.71
N ILE A 375 19.75 -19.46 10.13
CA ILE A 375 18.48 -19.06 10.72
C ILE A 375 17.86 -17.98 9.84
N VAL A 376 16.53 -17.96 9.75
CA VAL A 376 15.83 -16.78 9.25
C VAL A 376 16.00 -15.70 10.31
N ASP A 377 16.72 -14.63 9.99
CA ASP A 377 16.97 -13.52 10.93
C ASP A 377 16.08 -12.30 10.65
N GLY A 378 15.30 -12.34 9.57
CA GLY A 378 14.35 -11.30 9.21
C GLY A 378 13.65 -11.55 7.89
N ILE A 379 12.60 -10.77 7.66
CA ILE A 379 11.85 -10.71 6.40
C ILE A 379 12.28 -9.43 5.67
N ILE A 380 12.39 -9.51 4.35
CA ILE A 380 12.60 -8.36 3.46
C ILE A 380 11.33 -8.25 2.61
N TYR A 381 10.59 -7.14 2.72
CA TYR A 381 9.40 -6.94 1.90
C TYR A 381 9.79 -6.79 0.42
N GLY A 382 9.01 -7.41 -0.45
CA GLY A 382 9.21 -7.26 -1.88
C GLY A 382 8.83 -5.87 -2.37
N LEU A 383 9.47 -5.49 -3.48
CA LEU A 383 9.29 -4.22 -4.16
C LEU A 383 9.14 -4.47 -5.66
N VAL A 384 8.15 -3.83 -6.26
CA VAL A 384 7.96 -3.82 -7.72
C VAL A 384 8.20 -2.39 -8.20
N ASN A 385 9.18 -2.22 -9.08
CA ASN A 385 9.50 -0.94 -9.68
C ASN A 385 8.83 -0.84 -11.04
N VAL A 386 8.06 0.23 -11.26
CA VAL A 386 7.49 0.57 -12.56
C VAL A 386 8.15 1.85 -13.04
N ARG A 387 8.70 1.82 -14.25
CA ARG A 387 9.33 2.99 -14.89
C ARG A 387 8.81 3.15 -16.31
N THR A 388 8.74 4.39 -16.76
CA THR A 388 8.36 4.70 -18.14
C THR A 388 9.06 5.97 -18.63
N ASP A 389 9.40 6.00 -19.92
CA ASP A 389 9.86 7.19 -20.64
C ASP A 389 8.71 7.89 -21.40
N GLY A 390 7.51 7.33 -21.35
CA GLY A 390 6.33 7.79 -22.06
C GLY A 390 5.93 6.85 -23.19
N ASP A 391 6.86 6.09 -23.76
CA ASP A 391 6.62 5.18 -24.89
C ASP A 391 6.80 3.70 -24.51
N ARG A 392 7.72 3.40 -23.59
CA ARG A 392 7.99 2.04 -23.09
C ARG A 392 7.90 1.99 -21.58
N ILE A 393 7.44 0.84 -21.09
CA ILE A 393 7.27 0.57 -19.67
C ILE A 393 8.21 -0.56 -19.26
N LEU A 394 8.85 -0.39 -18.12
CA LEU A 394 9.68 -1.38 -17.45
C LEU A 394 9.05 -1.75 -16.11
N CYS A 395 8.83 -3.04 -15.88
CA CYS A 395 8.45 -3.59 -14.58
C CYS A 395 9.62 -4.41 -14.06
N ALA A 396 10.06 -4.16 -12.83
CA ALA A 396 11.25 -4.79 -12.28
C ALA A 396 11.14 -5.21 -10.82
N THR A 397 11.67 -6.39 -10.50
CA THR A 397 11.81 -6.93 -9.14
C THR A 397 13.28 -7.22 -8.83
N LEU A 398 13.71 -6.97 -7.59
CA LEU A 398 15.09 -7.21 -7.19
C LEU A 398 15.25 -8.64 -6.69
N ASN A 399 16.25 -9.34 -7.21
CA ASN A 399 16.71 -10.60 -6.65
C ASN A 399 17.71 -10.31 -5.52
N GLU A 400 17.27 -10.50 -4.28
CA GLU A 400 18.06 -10.19 -3.08
C GLU A 400 19.29 -11.11 -2.91
N ALA A 401 19.35 -12.26 -3.60
CA ALA A 401 20.49 -13.17 -3.50
C ALA A 401 21.74 -12.68 -4.24
N ASP A 402 21.56 -12.02 -5.39
CA ASP A 402 22.67 -11.57 -6.24
C ASP A 402 22.58 -10.07 -6.63
N SER A 403 21.61 -9.35 -6.08
CA SER A 403 21.35 -7.92 -6.33
C SER A 403 21.07 -7.58 -7.80
N LYS A 404 20.65 -8.56 -8.61
CA LYS A 404 20.21 -8.31 -9.99
C LYS A 404 18.72 -8.00 -10.07
N TRP A 405 18.36 -7.21 -11.08
CA TRP A 405 16.96 -6.91 -11.38
C TRP A 405 16.45 -7.88 -12.44
N GLU A 406 15.32 -8.52 -12.14
CA GLU A 406 14.48 -9.18 -13.14
C GLU A 406 13.60 -8.10 -13.75
N ILE A 407 13.69 -7.90 -15.06
CA ILE A 407 13.06 -6.77 -15.76
C ILE A 407 12.26 -7.31 -16.93
N GLU A 408 10.97 -6.95 -16.97
CA GLU A 408 10.14 -7.09 -18.16
C GLU A 408 9.89 -5.72 -18.78
N SER A 409 9.83 -5.67 -20.10
CA SER A 409 9.63 -4.43 -20.85
C SER A 409 8.60 -4.60 -21.96
N PHE A 410 7.72 -3.62 -22.12
CA PHE A 410 6.72 -3.62 -23.18
C PHE A 410 6.40 -2.19 -23.64
N SER A 411 5.89 -2.06 -24.87
CA SER A 411 5.48 -0.77 -25.41
C SER A 411 4.15 -0.32 -24.83
N SER A 412 4.06 0.97 -24.56
CA SER A 412 2.83 1.63 -24.12
C SER A 412 1.84 1.81 -25.28
N ARG A 413 0.54 1.76 -24.94
CA ARG A 413 -0.53 1.53 -25.91
C ARG A 413 -1.39 2.75 -26.23
N PHE A 414 -1.33 3.83 -25.45
CA PHE A 414 -2.26 4.97 -25.61
C PHE A 414 -1.78 6.05 -26.56
#